data_AF-X1GFC6-F1
#
_entry.id   AF-X1GFC6-F1
#
_cell.length_a   1.000
_cell.length_b   1.000
_cell.length_c   1.000
_cell.angle_alpha   90.00
_cell.angle_beta   90.00
_cell.angle_gamma   90.00
#
_symmetry.space_group_name_H-M   'P 1'
#
loop_
_entity.id
_entity.type
_entity.pdbx_description
1 polymer ?
#
loop_
_entity_poly.entity_id
_entity_poly.type
_entity_poly.pdbx_seq_one_letter_code
_entity_poly.pdbx_strand_id
1 'polypeptide(L)'
;EHYKPDPETYLGAAKLLCLEPEQVMMVAAHNGDLAAAQKNGLKTAFVARPTEYGPLQKLDFEATGNWDIVAKDFGGIADRLGC
;
A
#
# COMPACT_ATOMS: atom_id res chain seq x y z
N GLU A 1 -7.02 -9.79 -17.53
CA GLU A 1 -6.58 -11.00 -16.84
C GLU A 1 -5.25 -10.72 -16.13
N HIS A 2 -5.24 -9.93 -15.05
CA HIS A 2 -4.02 -9.59 -14.31
C HIS A 2 -4.34 -9.52 -12.81
N TYR A 3 -3.45 -10.09 -12.00
CA TYR A 3 -3.50 -10.01 -10.54
C TYR A 3 -2.24 -9.31 -10.04
N LYS A 4 -2.35 -8.64 -8.88
CA LYS A 4 -1.17 -8.15 -8.16
C LYS A 4 -0.17 -9.32 -7.96
N PRO A 5 1.14 -9.10 -8.13
CA PRO A 5 1.82 -7.81 -8.26
C PRO A 5 2.07 -7.34 -9.71
N ASP A 6 1.25 -7.75 -10.68
CA ASP A 6 1.38 -7.30 -12.07
C ASP A 6 1.22 -5.76 -12.18
N PRO A 7 2.17 -5.05 -12.84
CA PRO A 7 2.13 -3.61 -13.09
C PRO A 7 0.79 -3.09 -13.62
N GLU A 8 0.10 -3.86 -14.47
CA GLU A 8 -1.17 -3.43 -15.07
C GLU A 8 -2.25 -3.18 -14.02
N THR A 9 -2.18 -3.85 -12.86
CA THR A 9 -3.13 -3.61 -11.77
C THR A 9 -2.99 -2.20 -11.19
N TYR A 10 -1.75 -1.72 -11.02
CA TYR A 10 -1.47 -0.42 -10.41
C TYR A 10 -1.61 0.71 -11.42
N LEU A 11 -1.01 0.55 -12.60
CA LEU A 11 -1.06 1.53 -13.68
C LEU A 11 -2.46 1.65 -14.28
N GLY A 12 -3.18 0.54 -14.37
CA GLY A 12 -4.57 0.51 -14.82
C GLY A 12 -5.49 1.27 -13.86
N ALA A 13 -5.32 1.11 -12.55
CA ALA A 13 -6.07 1.87 -11.56
C ALA A 13 -5.84 3.38 -11.68
N ALA A 14 -4.58 3.82 -11.77
CA ALA A 14 -4.25 5.24 -11.96
C ALA A 14 -4.86 5.80 -13.27
N LYS A 15 -4.73 5.04 -14.38
CA LYS A 15 -5.31 5.39 -15.67
C LYS A 15 -6.83 5.56 -15.62
N LEU A 16 -7.55 4.65 -14.97
CA LEU A 16 -9.01 4.72 -14.83
C LEU A 16 -9.48 5.92 -14.01
N LEU A 17 -8.66 6.36 -13.04
CA LEU A 17 -8.90 7.56 -12.25
C LEU A 17 -8.49 8.86 -12.97
N CYS A 18 -7.91 8.78 -14.18
CA CYS A 18 -7.33 9.91 -14.88
C CYS A 18 -6.26 10.65 -14.05
N LEU A 19 -5.46 9.91 -13.30
CA LEU A 19 -4.38 10.44 -12.46
C LEU A 19 -3.03 9.87 -12.89
N GLU A 20 -1.97 10.64 -12.69
CA GLU A 20 -0.61 10.13 -12.78
C GLU A 20 -0.33 9.19 -11.59
N PRO A 21 0.52 8.16 -11.75
CA PRO A 21 0.84 7.22 -10.67
C PRO A 21 1.24 7.90 -9.35
N GLU A 22 2.03 8.97 -9.42
CA GLU A 22 2.51 9.72 -8.25
C GLU A 22 1.42 10.50 -7.48
N GLN A 23 0.23 10.62 -8.07
CA GLN A 23 -0.94 11.24 -7.46
C GLN A 23 -1.88 10.21 -6.80
N VAL A 24 -1.55 8.92 -6.89
CA VAL A 24 -2.33 7.82 -6.32
C VAL A 24 -1.54 7.16 -5.18
N MET A 25 -2.20 6.92 -4.05
CA MET A 25 -1.62 6.20 -2.91
C MET A 25 -2.22 4.80 -2.78
N MET A 26 -1.37 3.77 -2.79
CA MET A 26 -1.73 2.44 -2.34
C MET A 26 -1.62 2.37 -0.82
N VAL A 27 -2.71 1.98 -0.16
CA VAL A 27 -2.74 1.68 1.28
C VAL A 27 -2.88 0.18 1.46
N ALA A 28 -1.90 -0.48 2.07
CA ALA A 28 -1.92 -1.94 2.22
C ALA A 28 -1.28 -2.42 3.53
N ALA A 29 -1.65 -3.63 3.95
CA ALA A 29 -1.03 -4.33 5.06
C ALA A 29 0.17 -5.19 4.62
N HIS A 30 0.33 -5.45 3.33
CA HIS A 30 1.33 -6.37 2.80
C HIS A 30 2.49 -5.61 2.17
N ASN A 31 3.71 -5.81 2.68
CA ASN A 31 4.90 -5.10 2.19
C ASN A 31 5.19 -5.39 0.71
N GLY A 32 4.93 -6.62 0.26
CA GLY A 32 5.11 -6.99 -1.15
C GLY A 32 4.22 -6.19 -2.11
N ASP A 33 3.00 -5.84 -1.66
CA ASP A 33 2.07 -5.05 -2.47
C ASP A 33 2.51 -3.59 -2.59
N LEU A 34 2.99 -3.02 -1.47
CA LEU A 34 3.55 -1.68 -1.45
C LEU A 34 4.84 -1.57 -2.28
N ALA A 35 5.71 -2.59 -2.23
CA ALA A 35 6.91 -2.64 -3.05
C ALA A 35 6.57 -2.59 -4.55
N ALA A 36 5.57 -3.36 -4.98
CA ALA A 36 5.11 -3.37 -6.37
C ALA A 36 4.44 -2.04 -6.77
N ALA A 37 3.62 -1.45 -5.90
CA ALA A 37 3.00 -0.15 -6.14
C ALA A 37 4.06 0.96 -6.28
N GLN A 38 5.02 1.05 -5.34
CA GLN A 38 6.08 2.05 -5.35
C GLN A 38 6.99 1.92 -6.57
N LYS A 39 7.31 0.68 -7.00
CA LYS A 39 8.08 0.43 -8.24
C LYS A 39 7.38 0.98 -9.49
N ASN A 40 6.06 1.07 -9.47
CA ASN A 40 5.24 1.63 -10.56
C ASN A 40 4.90 3.12 -10.35
N GLY A 41 5.51 3.79 -9.36
CA GLY A 41 5.39 5.23 -9.15
C GLY A 41 4.26 5.67 -8.22
N LEU A 42 3.49 4.74 -7.64
CA LEU A 42 2.46 5.09 -6.66
C LEU A 42 3.07 5.51 -5.32
N LYS A 43 2.37 6.40 -4.60
CA LYS A 43 2.60 6.63 -3.17
C LYS A 43 2.16 5.41 -2.36
N THR A 44 2.67 5.26 -1.15
CA THR A 44 2.49 4.07 -0.33
C THR A 44 2.21 4.40 1.13
N ALA A 45 1.22 3.70 1.70
CA ALA A 45 0.96 3.72 3.13
C ALA A 45 0.80 2.29 3.69
N PHE A 46 1.59 1.98 4.72
CA PHE A 46 1.52 0.71 5.43
C PHE A 46 0.64 0.81 6.67
N VAL A 47 -0.28 -0.15 6.82
CA VAL A 47 -1.06 -0.37 8.03
C VAL A 47 -0.90 -1.80 8.50
N ALA A 48 -0.20 -1.99 9.62
CA ALA A 48 -0.01 -3.32 10.17
C ALA A 48 -1.35 -3.99 10.52
N ARG A 49 -1.53 -5.23 10.10
CA ARG A 49 -2.64 -6.10 10.52
C ARG A 49 -2.06 -7.33 11.22
N PRO A 50 -1.62 -7.21 12.49
CA PRO A 50 -0.85 -8.26 13.17
C PRO A 50 -1.65 -9.55 13.46
N THR A 51 -2.96 -9.53 13.21
CA THR A 51 -3.88 -10.65 13.45
C THR A 51 -4.62 -11.09 12.19
N GLU A 52 -4.24 -10.61 11.00
CA GLU A 52 -4.88 -10.97 9.73
C GLU A 52 -4.91 -12.48 9.51
N TYR A 53 -3.80 -13.16 9.82
CA TYR A 53 -3.66 -14.61 9.68
C TYR A 53 -3.81 -15.35 11.03
N GLY A 54 -4.37 -14.68 12.05
CA GLY A 54 -4.52 -15.21 13.40
C GLY A 54 -3.17 -15.49 14.10
N PRO A 55 -3.13 -16.39 15.10
CA PRO A 55 -1.94 -16.64 15.93
C PRO A 55 -0.73 -17.18 15.17
N LEU A 56 -0.92 -17.63 13.92
CA LEU A 56 0.14 -18.22 13.08
C LEU A 56 0.69 -17.23 12.06
N GLN A 57 0.38 -15.94 12.16
CA GLN A 57 0.97 -14.91 11.31
C GLN A 57 2.50 -14.92 11.43
N LYS A 58 3.19 -14.78 10.29
CA LYS A 58 4.66 -14.81 10.20
C LYS A 58 5.24 -13.64 9.42
N LEU A 59 4.40 -12.86 8.77
CA LEU A 59 4.76 -11.84 7.81
C LEU A 59 3.99 -10.56 8.12
N ASP A 60 4.51 -9.44 7.61
CA ASP A 60 3.79 -8.17 7.59
C ASP A 60 3.38 -7.63 8.98
N PHE A 61 4.17 -7.96 10.00
CA PHE A 61 4.05 -7.36 11.33
C PHE A 61 4.49 -5.89 11.35
N GLU A 62 5.47 -5.55 10.52
CA GLU A 62 6.11 -4.25 10.48
C GLU A 62 6.39 -3.85 9.02
N ALA A 63 6.62 -2.55 8.81
CA ALA A 63 7.06 -2.03 7.53
C ALA A 63 8.51 -2.47 7.25
N THR A 64 8.75 -3.08 6.09
CA THR A 64 10.08 -3.53 5.66
C THR A 64 10.65 -2.69 4.52
N GLY A 65 9.92 -1.67 4.06
CA GLY A 65 10.34 -0.75 3.00
C GLY A 65 10.18 0.71 3.40
N ASN A 66 10.69 1.61 2.55
CA ASN A 66 10.59 3.05 2.75
C ASN A 66 9.25 3.57 2.22
N TRP A 67 8.17 3.21 2.92
CA TRP A 67 6.81 3.64 2.59
C TRP A 67 6.61 5.11 2.97
N ASP A 68 5.85 5.88 2.17
CA ASP A 68 5.62 7.31 2.43
C ASP A 68 4.93 7.51 3.79
N ILE A 69 4.00 6.62 4.15
CA ILE A 69 3.33 6.61 5.45
C ILE A 69 3.43 5.22 6.09
N VAL A 70 3.70 5.19 7.39
CA VAL A 70 3.58 3.99 8.23
C VAL A 70 2.68 4.37 9.41
N ALA A 71 1.53 3.72 9.53
CA ALA A 71 0.52 4.03 10.52
C ALA A 71 -0.06 2.76 11.15
N LYS A 72 -0.63 2.91 12.35
CA LYS A 72 -1.27 1.80 13.09
C LYS A 72 -2.68 1.47 12.57
N ASP A 73 -3.34 2.43 11.96
CA ASP A 73 -4.73 2.36 11.48
C ASP A 73 -4.97 3.47 10.45
N PHE A 74 -6.20 3.53 9.91
CA PHE A 74 -6.58 4.56 8.95
C PHE A 74 -6.70 5.97 9.54
N GLY A 75 -6.94 6.10 10.85
CA GLY A 75 -6.92 7.40 11.52
C GLY A 75 -5.52 8.00 11.50
N GLY A 76 -4.49 7.20 11.81
CA GLY A 76 -3.10 7.64 11.70
C GLY A 76 -2.64 7.96 10.27
N ILE A 77 -3.30 7.42 9.24
CA ILE A 77 -3.10 7.86 7.86
C ILE A 77 -3.73 9.24 7.64
N ALA A 78 -4.99 9.41 8.03
CA ALA A 78 -5.71 10.69 7.90
C ALA A 78 -4.95 11.84 8.59
N ASP A 79 -4.49 11.61 9.83
CA ASP A 79 -3.69 12.57 10.59
C ASP A 79 -2.43 13.01 9.82
N ARG A 80 -1.75 12.07 9.15
CA ARG A 80 -0.52 12.35 8.36
C ARG A 80 -0.81 13.04 7.03
N LEU A 81 -2.02 12.88 6.50
CA LEU A 81 -2.50 13.60 5.32
C LEU A 81 -3.11 14.96 5.68
N GLY A 82 -3.33 15.24 6.98
CA GLY A 82 -3.90 16.49 7.46
C GLY A 82 -5.41 16.59 7.24
N CYS A 83 -6.13 15.46 7.26
CA CYS A 83 -7.59 15.41 7.08
C CYS A 83 -8.32 14.72 8.23
#